data_AF-A0A519ENU2-F1
#
_entry.id   AF-A0A519ENU2-F1
#
_cell.length_a   1.000
_cell.length_b   1.000
_cell.length_c   1.000
_cell.angle_alpha   90.00
_cell.angle_beta   90.00
_cell.angle_gamma   90.00
#
_symmetry.space_group_name_H-M   'P 1'
#
loop_
_entity.id
_entity.type
_entity.pdbx_description
1 polymer ?
#
loop_
_entity_poly.entity_id
_entity_poly.type
_entity_poly.pdbx_seq_one_letter_code
_entity_poly.pdbx_strand_id
1 'polypeptide(L)'
;LVGQSTWALRGLDPLFQVLRTVPPLAWLPISLAGFRDGNPSAIFVIFITSIWPIIINTSIGIRNIPEDYRNVAKVIRLNGVEYFVKIMLPAAAPFIFSGLRIGVGLSWLAIIAAEMLIGGVGIGFFIWDAWNSSRISDIILALFYVGLVGYALDRIVAFIGNKVTRGTAAS
;
A
#
# COMPACT_ATOMS: atom_id res chain seq x y z
N LEU A 1 8.82 4.11 -18.78
CA LEU A 1 9.37 2.75 -18.99
C LEU A 1 8.67 1.62 -18.20
N VAL A 2 7.65 1.86 -17.36
CA VAL A 2 6.72 0.80 -16.89
C VAL A 2 5.37 0.82 -17.65
N GLY A 3 5.07 1.90 -18.39
CA GLY A 3 3.88 2.04 -19.23
C GLY A 3 4.04 1.62 -20.70
N GLN A 4 5.22 1.18 -21.15
CA GLN A 4 5.48 0.89 -22.58
C GLN A 4 5.75 -0.59 -22.91
N SER A 5 5.99 -1.46 -21.93
CA SER A 5 6.22 -2.89 -22.18
C SER A 5 5.01 -3.72 -21.76
N THR A 6 4.10 -3.92 -22.70
CA THR A 6 3.02 -4.92 -22.62
C THR A 6 3.54 -6.35 -22.48
N TRP A 7 4.83 -6.60 -22.74
CA TRP A 7 5.48 -7.92 -22.63
C TRP A 7 5.98 -8.24 -21.22
N ALA A 8 6.55 -7.26 -20.50
CA ALA A 8 6.95 -7.45 -19.10
C ALA A 8 5.73 -7.63 -18.17
N LEU A 9 4.61 -6.95 -18.48
CA LEU A 9 3.33 -7.16 -17.80
C LEU A 9 2.75 -8.54 -18.07
N ARG A 10 2.76 -9.04 -19.32
CA ARG A 10 2.17 -10.35 -19.68
C ARG A 10 2.92 -11.56 -19.11
N GLY A 11 4.25 -11.49 -18.99
CA GLY A 11 5.06 -12.58 -18.44
C GLY A 11 5.05 -12.64 -16.90
N LEU A 12 5.00 -11.48 -16.25
CA LEU A 12 4.92 -11.39 -14.78
C LEU A 12 3.47 -11.40 -14.28
N ASP A 13 2.47 -11.17 -15.15
CA ASP A 13 1.04 -11.21 -14.82
C ASP A 13 0.62 -12.46 -14.03
N PRO A 14 1.00 -13.70 -14.43
CA PRO A 14 0.63 -14.89 -13.65
C PRO A 14 1.32 -14.92 -12.28
N LEU A 15 2.58 -14.50 -12.19
CA LEU A 15 3.30 -14.43 -10.91
C LEU A 15 2.68 -13.37 -9.99
N PHE A 16 2.32 -12.21 -10.54
CA PHE A 16 1.63 -11.13 -9.83
C PHE A 16 0.22 -11.54 -9.40
N GLN A 17 -0.50 -12.30 -10.21
CA GLN A 17 -1.81 -12.83 -9.83
C GLN A 17 -1.69 -13.82 -8.67
N VAL A 18 -0.71 -14.74 -8.71
CA VAL A 18 -0.48 -15.70 -7.62
C VAL A 18 -0.02 -14.99 -6.34
N LEU A 19 0.96 -14.09 -6.43
CA LEU A 19 1.45 -13.35 -5.26
C LEU A 19 0.35 -12.44 -4.65
N ARG A 20 -0.59 -11.94 -5.46
CA ARG A 20 -1.73 -11.15 -5.00
C ARG A 20 -2.85 -12.00 -4.41
N THR A 21 -3.08 -13.22 -4.88
CA THR A 21 -4.15 -14.09 -4.37
C THR A 21 -3.76 -14.78 -3.07
N VAL A 22 -2.46 -14.96 -2.81
CA VAL A 22 -1.98 -15.51 -1.55
C VAL A 22 -2.28 -14.52 -0.41
N PRO A 23 -3.00 -14.97 0.65
CA PRO A 23 -3.20 -14.14 1.83
C PRO A 23 -1.86 -13.67 2.39
N PRO A 24 -1.70 -12.37 2.68
CA PRO A 24 -0.47 -11.83 3.25
C PRO A 24 0.10 -12.58 4.44
N LEU A 25 -0.77 -13.06 5.34
CA LEU A 25 -0.38 -13.77 6.53
C LEU A 25 0.26 -15.14 6.23
N ALA A 26 -0.01 -15.73 5.07
CA ALA A 26 0.63 -16.97 4.66
C ALA A 26 2.14 -16.80 4.41
N TRP A 27 2.61 -15.57 4.22
CA TRP A 27 4.04 -15.25 4.10
C TRP A 27 4.76 -15.20 5.43
N LEU A 28 4.03 -15.09 6.55
CA LEU A 28 4.61 -14.88 7.87
C LEU A 28 5.56 -16.03 8.28
N PRO A 29 5.19 -17.33 8.18
CA PRO A 29 6.11 -18.43 8.51
C PRO A 29 7.37 -18.47 7.65
N ILE A 30 7.24 -18.13 6.36
CA ILE A 30 8.37 -18.08 5.43
C ILE A 30 9.31 -16.94 5.83
N SER A 31 8.77 -15.77 6.15
CA SER A 31 9.54 -14.63 6.61
C SER A 31 10.22 -14.90 7.96
N LEU A 32 9.54 -15.56 8.89
CA LEU A 32 10.13 -16.00 10.16
C LEU A 32 11.26 -17.00 9.93
N ALA A 33 11.10 -17.95 9.01
CA ALA A 33 12.17 -18.91 8.69
C ALA A 33 13.40 -18.22 8.09
N GLY A 34 13.19 -17.18 7.27
CA GLY A 34 14.27 -16.41 6.64
C GLY A 34 14.97 -15.45 7.60
N PHE A 35 14.21 -14.60 8.28
CA PHE A 35 14.75 -13.54 9.13
C PHE A 35 15.03 -13.99 10.57
N ARG A 36 14.40 -15.08 11.03
CA ARG A 36 14.50 -15.61 12.40
C ARG A 36 14.15 -14.60 13.49
N ASP A 37 13.40 -13.56 13.14
CA ASP A 37 12.96 -12.51 14.05
C ASP A 37 11.57 -12.01 13.60
N GLY A 38 10.72 -11.70 14.58
CA GLY A 38 9.34 -11.27 14.38
C GLY A 38 9.22 -9.88 13.78
N ASN A 39 10.07 -8.94 14.21
CA ASN A 39 10.04 -7.56 13.70
C ASN A 39 10.26 -7.46 12.18
N PRO A 40 11.37 -7.97 11.61
CA PRO A 40 11.57 -7.93 10.16
C PRO A 40 10.54 -8.77 9.39
N SER A 41 10.01 -9.84 10.01
CA SER A 41 8.95 -10.67 9.42
C SER A 41 7.63 -9.91 9.28
N ALA A 42 7.21 -9.18 10.31
CA ALA A 42 6.02 -8.34 10.26
C ALA A 42 6.17 -7.22 9.20
N ILE A 43 7.34 -6.58 9.13
CA ILE A 43 7.64 -5.55 8.11
C ILE A 43 7.56 -6.14 6.70
N PHE A 44 8.06 -7.35 6.48
CA PHE A 44 7.97 -8.04 5.19
C PHE A 44 6.52 -8.32 4.79
N VAL A 45 5.69 -8.79 5.72
CA VAL A 45 4.26 -9.02 5.48
C VAL A 45 3.55 -7.71 5.14
N ILE A 46 3.80 -6.65 5.91
CA ILE A 46 3.27 -5.29 5.64
C ILE A 46 3.67 -4.82 4.23
N PHE A 47 4.92 -5.00 3.85
CA PHE A 47 5.44 -4.62 2.54
C PHE A 47 4.73 -5.35 1.40
N ILE A 48 4.62 -6.68 1.48
CA ILE A 48 3.97 -7.47 0.41
C ILE A 48 2.47 -7.16 0.31
N THR A 49 1.81 -6.72 1.39
CA THR A 49 0.39 -6.32 1.35
C THR A 49 0.17 -4.98 0.64
N SER A 50 1.06 -4.02 0.89
CA SER A 50 0.86 -2.63 0.48
C SER A 50 1.38 -2.34 -0.92
N ILE A 51 2.37 -3.10 -1.39
CA ILE A 51 2.99 -2.87 -2.69
C ILE A 51 2.01 -3.04 -3.86
N TRP A 52 1.13 -4.04 -3.80
CA TRP A 52 0.18 -4.34 -4.88
C TRP A 52 -0.82 -3.21 -5.17
N PRO A 53 -1.60 -2.71 -4.20
CA PRO A 53 -2.53 -1.63 -4.45
C PRO A 53 -1.82 -0.35 -4.91
N ILE A 54 -0.61 -0.08 -4.43
CA ILE A 54 0.19 1.08 -4.87
C ILE A 54 0.55 0.94 -6.34
N ILE A 55 1.12 -0.21 -6.76
CA ILE A 55 1.50 -0.45 -8.16
C ILE A 55 0.28 -0.41 -9.08
N ILE A 56 -0.80 -1.08 -8.71
CA ILE A 56 -2.02 -1.18 -9.52
C ILE A 56 -2.63 0.21 -9.73
N ASN A 57 -2.83 0.98 -8.66
CA ASN A 57 -3.40 2.32 -8.79
C ASN A 57 -2.48 3.26 -9.57
N THR A 58 -1.16 3.18 -9.33
CA THR A 58 -0.19 3.97 -10.10
C THR A 58 -0.26 3.64 -11.60
N SER A 59 -0.34 2.36 -11.96
CA SER A 59 -0.49 1.91 -13.34
C SER A 59 -1.79 2.42 -13.98
N ILE A 60 -2.90 2.37 -13.25
CA ILE A 60 -4.19 2.94 -13.68
C ILE A 60 -4.05 4.45 -13.92
N GLY A 61 -3.42 5.18 -13.00
CA GLY A 61 -3.20 6.62 -13.14
C GLY A 61 -2.38 7.00 -14.37
N ILE A 62 -1.33 6.22 -14.67
CA ILE A 62 -0.51 6.44 -15.87
C ILE A 62 -1.29 6.13 -17.14
N ARG A 63 -2.10 5.07 -17.15
CA ARG A 63 -2.91 4.66 -18.33
C ARG A 63 -4.07 5.61 -18.61
N ASN A 64 -4.56 6.31 -17.60
CA ASN A 64 -5.65 7.28 -17.72
C ASN A 64 -5.20 8.66 -18.22
N ILE A 65 -3.89 8.88 -18.45
CA ILE A 65 -3.38 10.13 -19.02
C ILE A 65 -3.84 10.22 -20.48
N PRO A 66 -4.58 11.27 -20.90
CA PRO A 66 -5.02 11.43 -22.28
C PRO A 66 -3.86 11.45 -23.27
N GLU A 67 -4.07 10.86 -24.45
CA GLU A 67 -3.10 10.86 -25.56
C GLU A 67 -2.64 12.28 -25.94
N ASP A 68 -3.49 13.30 -25.73
CA ASP A 68 -3.18 14.71 -26.01
C ASP A 68 -1.97 15.22 -25.23
N TYR A 69 -1.79 14.81 -23.97
CA TYR A 69 -0.60 15.18 -23.18
C TYR A 69 0.69 14.65 -23.82
N ARG A 70 0.61 13.47 -24.43
CA ARG A 70 1.73 12.86 -25.17
C ARG A 70 1.99 13.58 -26.49
N ASN A 71 0.95 14.06 -27.16
CA ASN A 71 1.06 14.84 -28.39
C ASN A 71 1.66 16.23 -28.12
N VAL A 72 1.18 16.93 -27.09
CA VAL A 72 1.77 18.21 -26.64
C VAL A 72 3.23 18.02 -26.31
N ALA A 73 3.59 17.01 -25.51
CA ALA A 73 4.98 16.72 -25.16
C ALA A 73 5.90 16.51 -26.37
N LYS A 74 5.40 15.91 -27.46
CA LYS A 74 6.15 15.77 -28.72
C LYS A 74 6.34 17.11 -29.43
N VAL A 75 5.32 17.97 -29.43
CA VAL A 75 5.38 19.32 -30.03
C VAL A 75 6.40 20.19 -29.32
N ILE A 76 6.40 20.20 -27.98
CA ILE A 76 7.39 20.93 -27.17
C ILE A 76 8.73 20.18 -27.00
N ARG A 77 8.90 19.04 -27.69
CA ARG A 77 10.13 18.20 -27.69
C ARG A 77 10.69 17.91 -26.28
N LEU A 78 9.82 17.61 -25.32
CA LEU A 78 10.26 17.23 -23.98
C LEU A 78 11.11 15.96 -24.01
N ASN A 79 12.18 15.94 -23.22
CA ASN A 79 12.96 14.72 -23.03
C ASN A 79 12.17 13.69 -22.17
N GLY A 80 12.50 12.40 -22.26
CA GLY A 80 11.75 11.33 -21.58
C GLY A 80 11.68 11.48 -20.06
N VAL A 81 12.73 12.04 -19.43
CA VAL A 81 12.75 12.36 -18.00
C VAL A 81 11.85 13.55 -17.68
N GLU A 82 11.84 14.58 -18.55
CA GLU A 82 10.98 15.74 -18.35
C GLU A 82 9.50 15.37 -18.51
N TYR A 83 9.16 14.53 -19.48
CA TYR A 83 7.81 13.97 -19.61
C TYR A 83 7.38 13.22 -18.35
N PHE A 84 8.29 12.41 -17.77
CA PHE A 84 8.01 11.68 -16.55
C PHE A 84 7.73 12.62 -15.36
N VAL A 85 8.59 13.60 -15.12
CA VAL A 85 8.49 14.48 -13.93
C VAL A 85 7.42 15.57 -14.09
N LYS A 86 7.30 16.18 -15.28
CA LYS A 86 6.41 17.34 -15.50
C LYS A 86 4.98 16.97 -15.87
N ILE A 87 4.75 15.79 -16.46
CA ILE A 87 3.43 15.37 -16.94
C ILE A 87 2.98 14.09 -16.24
N MET A 88 3.77 13.02 -16.35
CA MET A 88 3.33 11.69 -15.90
C MET A 88 3.14 11.61 -14.38
N LEU A 89 4.12 12.10 -13.61
CA LEU A 89 4.11 12.09 -12.15
C LEU A 89 2.99 12.95 -11.54
N PRO A 90 2.79 14.22 -11.95
CA PRO A 90 1.69 15.03 -11.44
C PRO A 90 0.31 14.50 -11.84
N ALA A 91 0.14 14.02 -13.09
CA ALA A 91 -1.13 13.44 -13.53
C ALA A 91 -1.47 12.12 -12.82
N ALA A 92 -0.46 11.29 -12.51
CA ALA A 92 -0.66 10.04 -11.78
C ALA A 92 -0.73 10.23 -10.25
N ALA A 93 -0.32 11.38 -9.71
CA ALA A 93 -0.24 11.63 -8.27
C ALA A 93 -1.54 11.29 -7.50
N PRO A 94 -2.75 11.69 -7.95
CA PRO A 94 -4.00 11.33 -7.24
C PRO A 94 -4.22 9.82 -7.14
N PHE A 95 -3.85 9.08 -8.18
CA PHE A 95 -3.95 7.63 -8.20
C PHE A 95 -2.88 6.98 -7.30
N ILE A 96 -1.66 7.51 -7.27
CA ILE A 96 -0.60 7.05 -6.34
C ILE A 96 -1.08 7.18 -4.89
N PHE A 97 -1.64 8.34 -4.52
CA PHE A 97 -2.17 8.55 -3.17
C PHE A 97 -3.37 7.66 -2.85
N SER A 98 -4.23 7.38 -3.83
CA SER A 98 -5.32 6.42 -3.67
C SER A 98 -4.78 5.00 -3.38
N GLY A 99 -3.75 4.58 -4.12
CA GLY A 99 -3.05 3.31 -3.88
C GLY A 99 -2.37 3.26 -2.52
N LEU A 100 -1.69 4.33 -2.11
CA LEU A 100 -1.07 4.47 -0.79
C LEU A 100 -2.12 4.36 0.33
N ARG A 101 -3.26 5.02 0.20
CA ARG A 101 -4.35 4.95 1.18
C ARG A 101 -4.85 3.52 1.38
N ILE A 102 -5.09 2.80 0.28
CA ILE A 102 -5.47 1.39 0.33
C ILE A 102 -4.36 0.55 0.97
N GLY A 103 -3.11 0.78 0.57
CA GLY A 103 -1.95 0.04 1.08
C GLY A 103 -1.75 0.22 2.59
N VAL A 104 -1.88 1.45 3.10
CA VAL A 104 -1.79 1.76 4.54
C VAL A 104 -2.91 1.08 5.32
N GLY A 105 -4.15 1.12 4.79
CA GLY A 105 -5.28 0.43 5.43
C GLY A 105 -5.05 -1.08 5.54
N LEU A 106 -4.57 -1.73 4.48
CA LEU A 106 -4.26 -3.16 4.51
C LEU A 106 -3.07 -3.48 5.42
N SER A 107 -2.05 -2.62 5.43
CA SER A 107 -0.88 -2.75 6.31
C SER A 107 -1.25 -2.65 7.78
N TRP A 108 -2.18 -1.76 8.12
CA TRP A 108 -2.72 -1.61 9.48
C TRP A 108 -3.39 -2.90 9.98
N LEU A 109 -4.16 -3.57 9.11
CA LEU A 109 -4.75 -4.85 9.47
C LEU A 109 -3.70 -5.96 9.56
N ALA A 110 -2.73 -5.94 8.64
CA ALA A 110 -1.66 -6.94 8.58
C ALA A 110 -0.74 -6.88 9.80
N ILE A 111 -0.36 -5.69 10.28
CA ILE A 111 0.51 -5.56 11.46
C ILE A 111 -0.16 -6.11 12.71
N ILE A 112 -1.44 -5.81 12.94
CA ILE A 112 -2.19 -6.32 14.10
C ILE A 112 -2.25 -7.86 14.05
N ALA A 113 -2.59 -8.42 12.89
CA ALA A 113 -2.64 -9.87 12.73
C ALA A 113 -1.25 -10.52 12.88
N ALA A 114 -0.18 -9.86 12.42
CA ALA A 114 1.19 -10.35 12.63
C ALA A 114 1.58 -10.33 14.12
N GLU A 115 1.28 -9.25 14.84
CA GLU A 115 1.53 -9.13 16.29
C GLU A 115 0.77 -10.20 17.09
N MET A 116 -0.46 -10.53 16.69
CA MET A 116 -1.24 -11.62 17.29
C MET A 116 -0.55 -12.98 17.16
N LEU A 117 0.10 -13.24 16.02
CA LEU A 117 0.73 -14.53 15.72
C LEU A 117 2.15 -14.68 16.28
N ILE A 118 2.94 -13.60 16.24
CA ILE A 118 4.33 -13.60 16.70
C ILE A 118 4.39 -13.55 18.24
N GLY A 119 3.51 -12.74 18.84
CA GLY A 119 3.47 -12.49 20.27
C GLY A 119 4.62 -11.63 20.81
N GLY A 120 4.53 -11.31 22.11
CA GLY A 120 5.54 -10.55 22.85
C GLY A 120 5.21 -9.07 23.03
N VAL A 121 5.00 -8.32 21.93
CA VAL A 121 4.73 -6.87 21.98
C VAL A 121 3.70 -6.47 20.93
N GLY A 122 2.95 -5.41 21.22
CA GLY A 122 1.98 -4.83 20.29
C GLY A 122 0.52 -4.97 20.71
N ILE A 123 -0.34 -4.23 20.03
CA ILE A 123 -1.79 -4.21 20.33
C ILE A 123 -2.41 -5.55 19.92
N GLY A 124 -1.91 -6.18 18.85
CA GLY A 124 -2.36 -7.51 18.44
C GLY A 124 -2.10 -8.56 19.53
N PHE A 125 -0.88 -8.57 20.09
CA PHE A 125 -0.56 -9.47 21.20
C PHE A 125 -1.41 -9.19 22.44
N PHE A 126 -1.65 -7.91 22.79
CA PHE A 126 -2.52 -7.54 23.91
C PHE A 126 -3.94 -8.08 23.76
N ILE A 127 -4.52 -7.99 22.56
CA ILE A 127 -5.85 -8.56 22.28
C ILE A 127 -5.85 -10.08 22.50
N TRP A 128 -4.80 -10.76 22.03
CA TRP A 128 -4.67 -12.21 22.18
C TRP A 128 -4.49 -12.64 23.64
N ASP A 129 -3.70 -11.91 24.42
CA ASP A 129 -3.50 -12.16 25.85
C ASP A 129 -4.78 -11.92 26.66
N ALA A 130 -5.50 -10.83 26.38
CA ALA A 130 -6.79 -10.53 27.00
C ALA A 130 -7.85 -11.60 26.69
N TRP A 131 -7.85 -12.14 25.47
CA TRP A 131 -8.68 -13.28 25.07
C TRP A 131 -8.37 -14.52 25.92
N ASN A 132 -7.10 -14.91 26.02
CA ASN A 132 -6.70 -16.07 26.83
C ASN A 132 -7.00 -15.89 28.33
N SER A 133 -6.95 -14.65 28.81
CA SER A 133 -7.30 -14.28 30.19
C SER A 133 -8.81 -14.12 30.43
N SER A 134 -9.66 -14.33 29.41
CA SER A 134 -11.12 -14.09 29.48
C SER A 134 -11.51 -12.67 29.91
N ARG A 135 -10.64 -11.67 29.68
CA ARG A 135 -10.87 -10.25 30.02
C ARG A 135 -11.55 -9.54 28.85
N ILE A 136 -12.84 -9.80 28.68
CA ILE A 136 -13.62 -9.23 27.56
C ILE A 136 -13.61 -7.70 27.56
N SER A 137 -13.61 -7.07 28.74
CA SER A 137 -13.53 -5.60 28.87
C SER A 137 -12.27 -5.02 28.23
N ASP A 138 -11.12 -5.69 28.38
CA ASP A 138 -9.84 -5.24 27.83
C ASP A 138 -9.80 -5.41 26.31
N ILE A 139 -10.43 -6.46 25.79
CA ILE A 139 -10.58 -6.69 24.33
C ILE A 139 -11.40 -5.56 23.69
N ILE A 140 -12.52 -5.17 24.32
CA ILE A 140 -13.35 -4.07 23.82
C ILE A 140 -12.57 -2.75 23.81
N LEU A 141 -11.80 -2.49 24.87
CA LEU A 141 -10.94 -1.30 24.95
C LEU A 141 -9.89 -1.32 23.83
N ALA A 142 -9.22 -2.45 23.61
CA ALA A 142 -8.24 -2.60 22.54
C ALA A 142 -8.84 -2.39 21.15
N LEU A 143 -10.03 -2.95 20.88
CA LEU A 143 -10.77 -2.74 19.64
C LEU A 143 -11.09 -1.27 19.40
N PHE A 144 -11.46 -0.53 20.45
CA PHE A 144 -11.69 0.91 20.35
C PHE A 144 -10.41 1.66 19.97
N TYR A 145 -9.27 1.38 20.62
CA TYR A 145 -7.99 1.96 20.27
C TYR A 145 -7.56 1.62 18.84
N VAL A 146 -7.74 0.37 18.42
CA VAL A 146 -7.42 -0.07 17.05
C VAL A 146 -8.25 0.71 16.03
N GLY A 147 -9.56 0.86 16.27
CA GLY A 147 -10.44 1.62 15.41
C GLY A 147 -10.06 3.10 15.33
N LEU A 148 -9.71 3.70 16.48
CA LEU A 148 -9.30 5.10 16.56
C LEU A 148 -8.00 5.37 15.78
N VAL A 149 -6.98 4.53 15.98
CA VAL A 149 -5.69 4.66 15.30
C VAL A 149 -5.85 4.39 13.80
N GLY A 150 -6.59 3.35 13.43
CA GLY A 150 -6.88 3.05 12.02
C GLY A 150 -7.59 4.21 11.31
N TYR A 151 -8.59 4.81 11.98
CA TYR A 151 -9.28 5.99 11.46
C TYR A 151 -8.36 7.21 11.35
N ALA A 152 -7.51 7.46 12.34
CA ALA A 152 -6.55 8.55 12.31
C ALA A 152 -5.54 8.39 11.17
N LEU A 153 -5.00 7.18 10.97
CA LEU A 153 -4.10 6.86 9.86
C LEU A 153 -4.76 7.11 8.50
N ASP A 154 -5.99 6.62 8.30
CA ASP A 154 -6.74 6.86 7.07
C ASP A 154 -6.93 8.36 6.78
N ARG A 155 -7.29 9.13 7.81
CA ARG A 155 -7.49 10.58 7.69
C ARG A 155 -6.20 11.33 7.39
N ILE A 156 -5.08 10.95 8.00
CA ILE A 156 -3.76 11.54 7.72
C ILE A 156 -3.39 11.32 6.26
N VAL A 157 -3.51 10.09 5.77
CA VAL A 157 -3.18 9.77 4.36
C VAL A 157 -4.10 10.52 3.40
N ALA A 158 -5.40 10.58 3.69
CA ALA A 158 -6.35 11.32 2.87
C ALA A 158 -6.06 12.84 2.86
N PHE A 159 -5.69 13.41 4.01
CA PHE A 159 -5.34 14.82 4.12
C PHE A 159 -4.06 15.15 3.32
N ILE A 160 -3.03 14.33 3.45
CA ILE A 160 -1.78 14.47 2.68
C ILE A 160 -2.07 14.36 1.19
N GLY A 161 -2.84 13.33 0.78
CA GLY A 161 -3.23 13.14 -0.60
C GLY A 161 -3.92 14.37 -1.18
N ASN A 162 -4.95 14.90 -0.49
CA ASN A 162 -5.66 16.10 -0.93
C ASN A 162 -4.77 17.35 -1.00
N LYS A 163 -3.81 17.50 -0.09
CA LYS A 163 -2.90 18.65 -0.10
C LYS A 163 -1.92 18.60 -1.27
N VAL A 164 -1.43 17.42 -1.63
CA VAL A 164 -0.50 17.23 -2.74
C VAL A 164 -1.21 17.31 -4.10
N THR A 165 -2.43 16.78 -4.21
CA THR A 165 -3.20 16.77 -5.47
C THR A 165 -3.92 18.08 -5.77
N ARG A 166 -4.15 18.94 -4.77
CA ARG A 166 -4.70 20.29 -4.99
C ARG A 166 -3.83 21.16 -5.90
N GLY A 167 -2.52 20.90 -5.99
CA GLY A 167 -1.63 21.60 -6.90
C GLY A 167 -1.74 21.16 -8.36
N THR A 168 -2.27 19.96 -8.65
CA THR A 168 -2.35 19.41 -10.01
C THR A 168 -3.70 19.60 -10.69
N ALA A 169 -4.76 19.94 -9.94
CA ALA A 169 -6.07 20.29 -10.51
C ALA A 169 -6.18 21.76 -10.97
N ALA A 170 -5.14 22.58 -10.74
CA ALA A 170 -5.15 24.02 -10.99
C ALA A 170 -4.23 24.46 -12.14
N SER A 171 -3.85 23.58 -13.06
CA SER A 171 -3.01 23.94 -14.22
C SER A 171 -3.44 23.25 -15.50
#